data_AF-A0ABD3IDV8-F1
#
_entry.id   AF-A0ABD3IDV8-F1
#
_cell.length_a   1.000
_cell.length_b   1.000
_cell.length_c   1.000
_cell.angle_alpha   90.00
_cell.angle_beta   90.00
_cell.angle_gamma   90.00
#
_symmetry.space_group_name_H-M   'P 1'
#
loop_
_entity.id
_entity.type
_entity.pdbx_description
1 polymer ?
#
loop_
_entity_poly.entity_id
_entity_poly.type
_entity_poly.pdbx_seq_one_letter_code
_entity_poly.pdbx_strand_id
1 'polypeptide(L)'
;MRDYQLAGLNWLICLYENGIKGILADEMGLGKTLQTVSLLAYLHEFKGISGLHMVVAPKSTLGNWMNEIRKFCPVLRPMKFHWN
;
A
#
# COMPACT_ATOMS: atom_id res chain seq x y z
N MET A 1 -11.45 -0.72 7.83
CA MET A 1 -10.17 -0.59 8.55
C MET A 1 -10.46 -0.35 10.02
N ARG A 2 -9.56 -0.76 10.91
CA ARG A 2 -9.62 -0.41 12.34
C ARG A 2 -9.07 1.01 12.56
N ASP A 3 -9.39 1.63 13.69
CA ASP A 3 -9.04 3.04 13.96
C ASP A 3 -7.54 3.32 13.88
N TYR A 4 -6.71 2.44 14.45
CA TYR A 4 -5.26 2.57 14.37
C TYR A 4 -4.75 2.47 12.91
N GLN A 5 -5.46 1.72 12.05
CA GLN A 5 -5.09 1.61 10.64
C GLN A 5 -5.40 2.91 9.90
N LEU A 6 -6.54 3.53 10.21
CA LEU A 6 -6.93 4.84 9.68
C LEU A 6 -5.95 5.93 10.14
N ALA A 7 -5.54 5.91 11.41
CA ALA A 7 -4.52 6.83 11.91
C ALA A 7 -3.18 6.66 11.16
N GLY A 8 -2.71 5.42 10.96
CA GLY A 8 -1.51 5.16 10.18
C GLY A 8 -1.64 5.57 8.71
N LEU A 9 -2.80 5.37 8.08
CA LEU A 9 -3.06 5.83 6.71
C LEU A 9 -3.03 7.36 6.62
N ASN A 10 -3.70 8.06 7.53
CA ASN A 10 -3.69 9.53 7.57
C ASN A 10 -2.28 10.09 7.76
N TRP A 11 -1.47 9.42 8.59
CA TRP A 11 -0.05 9.76 8.74
C TRP A 11 0.73 9.55 7.44
N LEU A 12 0.54 8.43 6.74
CA LEU A 12 1.17 8.18 5.44
C LEU A 12 0.77 9.22 4.38
N ILE A 13 -0.50 9.63 4.34
CA ILE A 13 -0.99 10.68 3.45
C ILE A 13 -0.30 12.02 3.79
N CYS A 14 -0.22 12.37 5.08
CA CYS A 14 0.47 13.58 5.52
C CYS A 14 1.94 13.61 5.09
N LEU A 15 2.66 12.49 5.21
CA LEU A 15 4.03 12.36 4.72
C LEU A 15 4.13 12.63 3.22
N TYR A 16 3.23 12.02 2.44
CA TYR A 16 3.17 12.21 0.99
C TYR A 16 2.92 13.68 0.60
N GLU A 17 1.92 14.33 1.19
CA GLU A 17 1.57 15.73 0.89
C GLU A 17 2.71 16.71 1.20
N ASN A 18 3.53 16.40 2.21
CA ASN A 18 4.66 17.23 2.59
C ASN A 18 5.98 16.84 1.88
N GLY A 19 5.96 15.83 1.01
CA GLY A 19 7.17 15.33 0.35
C GLY A 19 8.18 14.68 1.29
N ILE A 20 7.73 14.20 2.45
CA ILE A 20 8.57 13.59 3.49
C ILE A 20 8.53 12.07 3.34
N LYS A 21 9.69 11.42 3.49
CA LYS A 21 9.80 9.95 3.55
C LYS A 21 9.64 9.49 4.99
N GLY A 22 8.93 8.39 5.23
CA GLY A 22 8.74 7.84 6.56
C GLY A 22 8.85 6.32 6.61
N ILE A 23 9.02 5.80 7.82
CA ILE A 23 9.09 4.36 8.10
C ILE A 23 7.87 4.00 8.94
N LEU A 24 7.00 3.16 8.39
CA LEU A 24 5.86 2.60 9.11
C LEU A 24 6.31 1.34 9.86
N ALA A 25 6.63 1.49 11.14
CA ALA A 25 7.22 0.45 12.00
C ALA A 25 6.23 -0.19 12.99
N ASP A 26 4.94 -0.25 12.62
CA ASP A 26 3.90 -0.92 13.40
C ASP A 26 4.24 -2.40 13.67
N GLU A 27 3.69 -2.98 14.73
CA GLU A 27 3.84 -4.40 15.03
C GLU A 27 3.39 -5.31 13.85
N MET A 28 3.96 -6.50 13.79
CA MET A 28 3.56 -7.50 12.80
C MET A 28 2.08 -7.89 13.02
N GLY A 29 1.35 -8.10 11.93
CA GLY A 29 -0.08 -8.45 12.00
C GLY A 29 -1.03 -7.25 12.12
N LEU A 30 -0.55 -6.02 12.32
CA LEU A 30 -1.41 -4.83 12.37
C LEU A 30 -1.93 -4.38 10.99
N GLY A 31 -1.50 -5.00 9.90
CA GLY A 31 -2.07 -4.77 8.57
C GLY A 31 -1.40 -3.63 7.79
N LYS A 32 -0.08 -3.50 7.92
CA LYS A 32 0.75 -2.57 7.11
C LYS A 32 0.48 -2.68 5.61
N THR A 33 0.30 -3.89 5.09
CA THR A 33 -0.08 -4.12 3.68
C THR A 33 -1.39 -3.43 3.32
N LEU A 34 -2.43 -3.56 4.17
CA LEU A 34 -3.71 -2.90 3.94
C LEU A 34 -3.56 -1.38 3.96
N GLN A 35 -2.80 -0.82 4.91
CA GLN A 35 -2.50 0.62 4.93
C GLN A 35 -1.76 1.08 3.66
N THR A 36 -0.77 0.32 3.19
CA THR A 36 -0.05 0.63 1.94
C THR A 36 -0.96 0.57 0.71
N VAL A 37 -1.81 -0.45 0.60
CA VAL A 37 -2.76 -0.56 -0.52
C VAL A 37 -3.77 0.60 -0.48
N SER A 38 -4.26 0.99 0.70
CA SER A 38 -5.14 2.14 0.85
C SER A 38 -4.46 3.46 0.50
N LEU A 39 -3.16 3.62 0.75
CA LEU A 39 -2.41 4.78 0.27
C LEU A 39 -2.37 4.82 -1.26
N LEU A 40 -2.10 3.69 -1.92
CA LEU A 40 -2.12 3.63 -3.40
C LEU A 40 -3.51 3.94 -3.97
N ALA A 41 -4.57 3.43 -3.33
CA ALA A 41 -5.95 3.75 -3.70
C ALA A 41 -6.22 5.25 -3.56
N TYR A 42 -5.77 5.86 -2.45
CA TYR A 42 -5.92 7.30 -2.23
C TYR A 42 -5.23 8.14 -3.32
N LEU A 43 -4.00 7.77 -3.69
CA LEU A 43 -3.26 8.45 -4.75
C LEU A 43 -3.97 8.33 -6.11
N HIS A 44 -4.53 7.16 -6.42
CA HIS A 44 -5.27 6.93 -7.64
C HIS A 44 -6.59 7.72 -7.69
N GLU A 45 -7.44 7.59 -6.67
CA GLU A 45 -8.79 8.15 -6.67
C GLU A 45 -8.84 9.66 -6.39
N PHE A 46 -8.04 10.15 -5.44
CA PHE A 46 -8.14 11.54 -4.97
C PHE A 46 -7.04 12.45 -5.51
N LYS A 47 -5.88 11.89 -5.87
CA LYS A 47 -4.76 12.66 -6.46
C LYS A 47 -4.66 12.50 -7.97
N GLY A 48 -5.46 11.62 -8.57
CA GLY A 48 -5.44 11.35 -10.02
C GLY A 48 -4.13 10.72 -10.51
N ILE A 49 -3.34 10.14 -9.60
CA ILE A 49 -2.05 9.54 -9.91
C ILE A 49 -2.29 8.09 -10.31
N SER A 50 -2.35 7.86 -11.61
CA SER A 50 -2.53 6.53 -12.23
C SER A 50 -1.23 5.93 -12.79
N GLY A 51 -0.09 6.53 -12.42
CA GLY A 51 1.24 6.08 -12.84
C GLY A 51 1.63 4.71 -12.25
N LEU A 52 2.76 4.19 -12.73
CA LEU A 52 3.30 2.92 -12.23
C LEU A 52 3.84 3.09 -10.81
N HIS A 53 3.28 2.31 -9.87
CA HIS A 53 3.81 2.16 -8.52
C HIS A 53 4.58 0.86 -8.38
N MET A 54 5.66 0.87 -7.58
CA MET A 54 6.49 -0.31 -7.33
C MET A 54 6.50 -0.66 -5.84
N VAL A 55 6.18 -1.92 -5.54
CA VAL A 55 6.32 -2.50 -4.20
C VAL A 55 7.39 -3.58 -4.27
N VAL A 56 8.40 -3.48 -3.40
CA VAL A 56 9.46 -4.50 -3.27
C VAL A 56 9.18 -5.31 -2.01
N ALA A 57 9.10 -6.63 -2.16
CA ALA A 57 8.82 -7.55 -1.05
C ALA A 57 9.54 -8.90 -1.27
N PRO A 58 9.76 -9.69 -0.21
CA PRO A 58 10.31 -11.04 -0.33
C PRO A 58 9.49 -11.93 -1.28
N LYS A 59 10.16 -12.86 -2.01
CA LYS A 59 9.51 -13.78 -2.97
C LYS A 59 8.32 -14.54 -2.37
N SER A 60 8.43 -14.93 -1.09
CA SER A 60 7.40 -15.66 -0.35
C SER A 60 6.11 -14.87 -0.12
N THR A 61 6.16 -13.54 -0.10
CA THR A 61 4.98 -12.70 0.20
C THR A 61 4.36 -12.08 -1.05
N LEU A 62 4.98 -12.22 -2.23
CA LEU A 62 4.45 -11.68 -3.49
C LEU A 62 3.03 -12.17 -3.79
N GLY A 63 2.75 -13.47 -3.55
CA GLY A 63 1.41 -14.02 -3.73
C GLY A 63 0.36 -13.35 -2.84
N ASN A 64 0.72 -13.09 -1.58
CA ASN A 64 -0.13 -12.38 -0.64
C ASN A 64 -0.41 -10.94 -1.10
N TRP A 65 0.60 -10.20 -1.53
CA TRP A 65 0.44 -8.84 -2.06
C TRP A 65 -0.53 -8.80 -3.25
N MET A 66 -0.39 -9.72 -4.20
CA MET A 66 -1.29 -9.81 -5.36
C MET A 66 -2.74 -10.07 -4.93
N ASN A 67 -2.96 -10.92 -3.93
CA ASN A 67 -4.29 -11.24 -3.42
C ASN A 67 -4.90 -10.04 -2.67
N GLU A 68 -4.12 -9.38 -1.81
CA GLU A 68 -4.61 -8.23 -1.03
C GLU A 68 -4.94 -7.03 -1.91
N ILE A 69 -4.14 -6.76 -2.96
CA ILE A 69 -4.46 -5.69 -3.92
C ILE A 69 -5.76 -6.01 -4.65
N ARG A 70 -5.91 -7.24 -5.19
CA ARG A 70 -7.15 -7.64 -5.88
C ARG A 70 -8.38 -7.61 -4.97
N LYS A 71 -8.20 -7.96 -3.69
CA LYS A 71 -9.27 -7.98 -2.69
C LYS A 71 -9.69 -6.58 -2.27
N PHE A 72 -8.74 -5.72 -1.93
CA PHE A 72 -9.02 -4.43 -1.30
C PHE A 72 -9.12 -3.27 -2.29
N CYS A 73 -8.49 -3.36 -3.46
CA CYS A 73 -8.50 -2.32 -4.47
C CYS A 73 -8.44 -2.92 -5.89
N PRO A 74 -9.51 -3.59 -6.36
CA PRO A 74 -9.52 -4.29 -7.65
C PRO A 74 -9.35 -3.39 -8.87
N VAL A 75 -9.52 -2.07 -8.71
CA VAL A 75 -9.24 -1.09 -9.77
C VAL A 75 -7.74 -0.97 -10.07
N LEU A 76 -6.88 -1.23 -9.09
CA LEU A 76 -5.44 -1.34 -9.31
C LEU A 76 -5.14 -2.67 -10.02
N ARG A 77 -4.25 -2.62 -11.01
CA ARG A 77 -3.85 -3.78 -11.82
C ARG A 77 -2.46 -4.26 -11.39
N PRO A 78 -2.35 -5.14 -10.38
CA PRO A 78 -1.05 -5.56 -9.89
C PRO A 78 -0.37 -6.50 -10.90
N MET A 79 0.94 -6.32 -11.08
CA MET A 79 1.81 -7.23 -11.82
C MET A 79 2.93 -7.73 -10.91
N LYS A 80 3.25 -9.02 -10.99
CA LYS A 80 4.30 -9.65 -10.21
C LYS A 80 5.51 -9.92 -11.10
N PHE A 81 6.69 -9.50 -10.67
CA PHE A 81 7.96 -9.82 -11.31
C PHE A 81 8.85 -10.59 -10.35
N HIS A 82 9.38 -11.74 -10.78
CA HIS A 82 10.42 -12.49 -10.06
C HIS A 82 11.23 -13.33 -11.03
N TRP A 83 12.50 -13.56 -10.70
CA TRP A 83 13.34 -14.53 -11.40
C TRP A 83 12.93 -15.98 -11.02
N ASN A 84 13.10 -16.91 -11.96
CA ASN A 84 12.86 -18.33 -11.73
C ASN A 84 13.94 -18.91 -10.82
#